data_AF-A0A9W4RAT5-F1
#
_entry.id   AF-A0A9W4RAT5-F1
#
_cell.length_a   1.000
_cell.length_b   1.000
_cell.length_c   1.000
_cell.angle_alpha   90.00
_cell.angle_beta   90.00
_cell.angle_gamma   90.00
#
_symmetry.space_group_name_H-M   'P 1'
#
loop_
_entity.id
_entity.type
_entity.pdbx_description
1 polymer ?
#
loop_
_entity_poly.entity_id
_entity_poly.type
_entity_poly.pdbx_seq_one_letter_code
_entity_poly.pdbx_strand_id
1 'polypeptide(L)'
;MPLISPRFSVNERLRKAAENTPPLKQGERGQAVAIVQLALIDLGFAMPNSTSGGRMMPDGIFGPETANRVRSFQMANGLVSDAVVGRLTMAALERAIIVQSQINGRAEAGKARAHSAAVR
;
A
#
# COMPACT_ATOMS: atom_id res chain seq x y z
N MET A 1 -13.35 11.24 -4.30
CA MET A 1 -11.97 11.76 -4.41
C MET A 1 -11.35 11.00 -5.56
N PRO A 2 -10.84 11.66 -6.60
CA PRO A 2 -10.13 10.97 -7.66
C PRO A 2 -8.78 10.48 -7.12
N LEU A 3 -8.50 9.19 -7.30
CA LEU A 3 -7.18 8.61 -7.01
C LEU A 3 -6.17 9.19 -8.01
N ILE A 4 -5.14 9.86 -7.52
CA ILE A 4 -4.13 10.56 -8.33
C ILE A 4 -3.02 9.60 -8.73
N SER A 5 -2.75 8.59 -7.90
CA SER A 5 -1.69 7.62 -8.10
C SER A 5 -2.04 6.66 -9.25
N PRO A 6 -1.20 6.53 -10.30
CA PRO A 6 -1.46 5.63 -11.43
C PRO A 6 -1.70 4.18 -11.00
N ARG A 7 -0.99 3.73 -9.95
CA ARG A 7 -1.13 2.38 -9.40
C ARG A 7 -2.53 2.09 -8.83
N PHE A 8 -3.25 3.11 -8.36
CA PHE A 8 -4.59 2.96 -7.81
C PHE A 8 -5.70 3.34 -8.80
N SER A 9 -5.45 4.32 -9.67
CA SER A 9 -6.43 4.80 -10.65
C SER A 9 -6.67 3.82 -11.81
N VAL A 10 -5.68 2.98 -12.14
CA VAL A 10 -5.77 2.03 -13.26
C VAL A 10 -6.78 0.90 -12.99
N ASN A 11 -7.03 0.56 -11.73
CA ASN A 11 -7.96 -0.52 -11.39
C ASN A 11 -9.34 0.02 -11.00
N GLU A 12 -10.36 -0.32 -11.79
CA GLU A 12 -11.75 0.13 -11.56
C GLU A 12 -12.27 -0.28 -10.18
N ARG A 13 -11.88 -1.46 -9.68
CA ARG A 13 -12.34 -1.96 -8.38
C ARG A 13 -11.78 -1.14 -7.22
N LEU A 14 -10.54 -0.65 -7.34
CA LEU A 14 -9.93 0.27 -6.37
C LEU A 14 -10.62 1.63 -6.38
N ARG A 15 -10.97 2.13 -7.56
CA ARG A 15 -11.73 3.38 -7.70
C ARG A 15 -13.08 3.27 -6.99
N LYS A 16 -13.79 2.16 -7.22
CA LYS A 16 -15.03 1.80 -6.51
C LYS A 16 -14.85 1.77 -5.00
N ALA A 17 -13.79 1.14 -4.50
CA ALA A 17 -13.49 1.11 -3.07
C ALA A 17 -13.18 2.50 -2.49
N ALA A 18 -12.47 3.35 -3.24
CA ALA A 18 -12.20 4.75 -2.87
C ALA A 18 -13.45 5.64 -2.89
N GLU A 19 -14.48 5.25 -3.65
CA GLU A 19 -15.79 5.91 -3.68
C GLU A 19 -16.77 5.36 -2.62
N ASN A 20 -16.36 4.40 -1.79
CA ASN A 20 -17.23 3.62 -0.88
C ASN A 20 -18.29 2.78 -1.61
N THR A 21 -18.02 2.39 -2.86
CA THR A 21 -19.00 1.80 -3.77
C THR A 21 -18.55 0.44 -4.32
N PRO A 22 -18.55 -0.70 -3.60
CA PRO A 22 -18.44 -0.93 -2.15
C PRO A 22 -16.95 -0.99 -1.72
N PRO A 23 -16.65 -0.81 -0.41
CA PRO A 23 -15.28 -0.87 0.08
C PRO A 23 -14.68 -2.28 -0.03
N LEU A 24 -13.35 -2.35 -0.07
CA LEU A 24 -12.60 -3.60 -0.09
C LEU A 24 -12.52 -4.19 1.32
N LYS A 25 -12.85 -5.48 1.48
CA LYS A 25 -12.88 -6.16 2.79
C LYS A 25 -12.36 -7.59 2.71
N GLN A 26 -12.17 -8.20 3.88
CA GLN A 26 -11.77 -9.60 3.99
C GLN A 26 -12.69 -10.53 3.19
N GLY A 27 -12.08 -11.47 2.46
CA GLY A 27 -12.77 -12.40 1.55
C GLY A 27 -12.74 -11.96 0.09
N GLU A 28 -12.37 -10.70 -0.18
CA GLU A 28 -12.22 -10.22 -1.55
C GLU A 28 -10.88 -10.67 -2.15
N ARG A 29 -10.86 -10.87 -3.48
CA ARG A 29 -9.69 -11.37 -4.21
C ARG A 29 -9.56 -10.65 -5.55
N GLY A 30 -8.32 -10.50 -6.01
CA GLY A 30 -8.01 -9.99 -7.33
C GLY A 30 -6.88 -8.95 -7.32
N GLN A 31 -6.64 -8.36 -8.48
CA GLN A 31 -5.55 -7.40 -8.67
C GLN A 31 -5.66 -6.18 -7.76
N ALA A 32 -6.88 -5.72 -7.46
CA ALA A 32 -7.10 -4.61 -6.54
C ALA A 32 -6.47 -4.89 -5.17
N VAL A 33 -6.70 -6.08 -4.62
CA VAL A 33 -6.12 -6.48 -3.33
C VAL A 33 -4.61 -6.59 -3.43
N ALA A 34 -4.09 -7.16 -4.52
CA ALA A 34 -2.64 -7.29 -4.74
C ALA A 34 -1.95 -5.92 -4.74
N ILE A 35 -2.57 -4.91 -5.35
CA ILE A 35 -2.06 -3.53 -5.38
C ILE A 35 -2.07 -2.91 -3.98
N VAL A 36 -3.15 -3.09 -3.20
CA VAL A 36 -3.21 -2.58 -1.82
C VAL A 36 -2.18 -3.27 -0.94
N GLN A 37 -2.00 -4.59 -1.10
CA GLN A 37 -1.00 -5.34 -0.38
C GLN A 37 0.41 -4.84 -0.72
N LEU A 38 0.68 -4.60 -2.00
CA LEU A 38 1.95 -4.06 -2.47
C LEU A 38 2.21 -2.66 -1.88
N ALA A 39 1.20 -1.80 -1.89
CA ALA A 39 1.27 -0.48 -1.25
C ALA A 39 1.60 -0.58 0.24
N LEU A 40 0.96 -1.49 0.97
CA LEU A 40 1.27 -1.70 2.39
C LEU A 40 2.71 -2.19 2.59
N ILE A 41 3.22 -3.08 1.73
CA ILE A 41 4.61 -3.54 1.78
C ILE A 41 5.57 -2.38 1.51
N ASP A 42 5.30 -1.54 0.50
CA ASP A 42 6.09 -0.35 0.18
C ASP A 42 6.14 0.64 1.36
N LEU A 43 5.08 0.69 2.17
CA LEU A 43 4.98 1.50 3.38
C LEU A 43 5.64 0.86 4.61
N GLY A 44 6.27 -0.31 4.47
CA GLY A 44 6.96 -1.01 5.55
C GLY A 44 6.09 -2.02 6.31
N PHE A 45 4.84 -2.25 5.90
CA PHE A 45 3.97 -3.29 6.47
C PHE A 45 4.18 -4.62 5.74
N ALA A 46 5.32 -5.28 6.00
CA ALA A 46 5.66 -6.55 5.38
C ALA A 46 4.59 -7.64 5.64
N MET A 47 4.21 -8.36 4.59
CA MET A 47 3.23 -9.47 4.63
C MET A 47 3.89 -10.78 4.21
N PRO A 48 4.66 -11.43 5.11
CA PRO A 48 5.40 -12.62 4.77
C PRO A 48 4.52 -13.80 4.37
N ASN A 49 3.26 -13.91 4.83
CA ASN A 49 2.41 -15.02 4.39
C ASN A 49 1.81 -14.78 3.00
N SER A 50 1.35 -13.55 2.69
CA SER A 50 0.85 -13.18 1.36
C SER A 50 1.94 -13.06 0.28
N THR A 51 3.22 -12.88 0.66
CA THR A 51 4.37 -12.90 -0.27
C THR A 51 5.23 -14.17 -0.17
N SER A 52 4.79 -15.16 0.62
CA SER A 52 5.56 -16.40 0.83
C SER A 52 5.84 -17.10 -0.50
N GLY A 53 7.11 -17.45 -0.73
CA GLY A 53 7.57 -18.17 -1.93
C GLY A 53 8.41 -17.36 -2.92
N GLY A 54 9.06 -16.26 -2.51
CA GLY A 54 9.92 -15.48 -3.40
C GLY A 54 9.16 -14.69 -4.46
N ARG A 55 7.84 -14.50 -4.27
CA ARG A 55 7.03 -13.71 -5.19
C ARG A 55 7.27 -12.23 -4.93
N MET A 56 7.69 -11.53 -5.97
CA MET A 56 7.84 -10.08 -5.95
C MET A 56 6.48 -9.36 -5.79
N MET A 57 5.36 -10.07 -6.00
CA MET A 57 4.00 -9.56 -5.83
C MET A 57 3.19 -10.38 -4.81
N PRO A 58 2.29 -9.73 -4.05
CA PRO A 58 1.34 -10.40 -3.18
C PRO A 58 0.38 -11.34 -3.92
N ASP A 59 -0.21 -12.29 -3.19
CA ASP A 59 -1.21 -13.24 -3.67
C ASP A 59 -2.51 -12.60 -4.20
N GLY A 60 -2.81 -11.34 -3.86
CA GLY A 60 -4.05 -10.68 -4.23
C GLY A 60 -5.27 -11.21 -3.48
N ILE A 61 -5.08 -11.81 -2.30
CA ILE A 61 -6.16 -12.38 -1.49
C ILE A 61 -6.29 -11.59 -0.20
N PHE A 62 -7.48 -11.04 0.06
CA PHE A 62 -7.74 -10.28 1.28
C PHE A 62 -8.01 -11.26 2.42
N GLY A 63 -6.94 -11.85 2.92
CA GLY A 63 -6.94 -12.79 4.03
C GLY A 63 -6.86 -12.11 5.40
N PRO A 64 -6.78 -12.92 6.48
CA PRO A 64 -6.63 -12.42 7.84
C PRO A 64 -5.31 -11.65 8.06
N GLU A 65 -4.23 -12.03 7.37
CA GLU A 65 -2.95 -11.28 7.46
C GLU A 65 -3.11 -9.87 6.87
N THR A 66 -3.67 -9.76 5.67
CA THR A 66 -3.95 -8.46 5.04
C THR A 66 -4.88 -7.62 5.90
N ALA A 67 -5.91 -8.22 6.49
CA ALA A 67 -6.81 -7.53 7.41
C ALA A 67 -6.08 -6.98 8.64
N ASN A 68 -5.18 -7.76 9.25
CA ASN A 68 -4.34 -7.29 10.36
C ASN A 68 -3.43 -6.13 9.94
N ARG A 69 -2.81 -6.18 8.75
CA ARG A 69 -1.96 -5.10 8.25
C ARG A 69 -2.74 -3.83 7.93
N VAL A 70 -3.92 -3.97 7.32
CA VAL A 70 -4.82 -2.83 7.08
C VAL A 70 -5.23 -2.21 8.41
N ARG A 71 -5.55 -3.01 9.43
CA ARG A 71 -5.83 -2.48 10.79
C ARG A 71 -4.65 -1.72 11.36
N SER A 72 -3.44 -2.28 11.30
CA SER A 72 -2.24 -1.58 11.78
C SER A 72 -2.01 -0.26 11.04
N PHE A 73 -2.20 -0.25 9.72
CA PHE A 73 -2.11 0.96 8.91
C PHE A 73 -3.17 1.99 9.30
N GLN A 74 -4.41 1.57 9.47
CA GLN A 74 -5.52 2.42 9.92
C GLN A 74 -5.21 3.03 11.28
N MET A 75 -4.78 2.23 12.26
CA MET A 75 -4.39 2.72 13.59
C MET A 75 -3.24 3.72 13.51
N ALA A 76 -2.22 3.45 12.71
CA ALA A 76 -1.08 4.35 12.52
C ALA A 76 -1.48 5.71 11.91
N ASN A 77 -2.58 5.75 11.15
CA ASN A 77 -3.11 6.97 10.53
C ASN A 77 -4.30 7.57 11.32
N GLY A 78 -4.62 7.07 12.52
CA GLY A 78 -5.75 7.56 13.32
C GLY A 78 -7.12 7.26 12.72
N LEU A 79 -7.22 6.23 11.88
CA LEU A 79 -8.46 5.74 11.29
C LEU A 79 -9.06 4.59 12.13
N VAL A 80 -10.34 4.32 11.91
CA VAL A 80 -11.02 3.16 12.48
C VAL A 80 -10.36 1.89 11.95
N SER A 81 -9.91 1.01 12.86
CA SER A 81 -9.25 -0.25 12.54
C SER A 81 -10.25 -1.37 12.25
N ASP A 82 -11.09 -1.16 11.24
CA ASP A 82 -12.12 -2.11 10.81
C ASP A 82 -11.64 -3.11 9.75
N ALA A 83 -10.38 -3.01 9.30
CA ALA A 83 -9.83 -3.76 8.18
C ALA A 83 -10.57 -3.50 6.84
N VAL A 84 -11.29 -2.39 6.72
CA VAL A 84 -12.05 -2.03 5.53
C VAL A 84 -11.32 -0.96 4.74
N VAL A 85 -11.00 -1.28 3.50
CA VAL A 85 -10.35 -0.34 2.58
C VAL A 85 -11.44 0.43 1.83
N GLY A 86 -11.96 1.46 2.50
CA GLY A 86 -12.90 2.43 1.92
C GLY A 86 -12.22 3.75 1.55
N ARG A 87 -13.03 4.80 1.37
CA ARG A 87 -12.58 6.15 1.00
C ARG A 87 -11.47 6.70 1.90
N LEU A 88 -11.62 6.60 3.22
CA LEU A 88 -10.66 7.14 4.18
C LEU A 88 -9.33 6.38 4.14
N THR A 89 -9.39 5.05 4.13
CA THR A 89 -8.22 4.17 4.04
C THR A 89 -7.47 4.40 2.73
N MET A 90 -8.18 4.53 1.60
CA MET A 90 -7.58 4.84 0.30
C MET A 90 -6.90 6.22 0.29
N ALA A 91 -7.54 7.24 0.84
CA ALA A 91 -6.95 8.58 0.93
C ALA A 91 -5.68 8.58 1.81
N ALA A 92 -5.66 7.81 2.89
CA ALA A 92 -4.48 7.64 3.72
C ALA A 92 -3.37 6.87 2.99
N LEU A 93 -3.69 5.77 2.29
CA LEU A 93 -2.72 5.01 1.48
C LEU A 93 -2.08 5.89 0.41
N GLU A 94 -2.89 6.69 -0.29
CA GLU A 94 -2.40 7.63 -1.30
C GLU A 94 -1.43 8.65 -0.71
N ARG A 95 -1.79 9.29 0.41
CA ARG A 95 -0.88 10.21 1.10
C ARG A 95 0.40 9.52 1.55
N ALA A 96 0.29 8.32 2.11
CA ALA A 96 1.42 7.57 2.61
C ALA A 96 2.39 7.22 1.47
N ILE A 97 1.91 6.81 0.30
CA ILE A 97 2.77 6.53 -0.86
C ILE A 97 3.42 7.80 -1.39
N ILE A 98 2.69 8.91 -1.47
CA ILE A 98 3.27 10.20 -1.89
C ILE A 98 4.40 10.57 -0.93
N VAL A 99 4.18 10.48 0.38
CA VAL A 99 5.19 10.76 1.41
C VAL A 99 6.37 9.78 1.29
N GLN A 100 6.12 8.48 1.16
CA GLN A 100 7.16 7.47 1.02
C GLN A 100 8.00 7.68 -0.24
N SER A 101 7.40 8.09 -1.36
CA SER A 101 8.14 8.40 -2.59
C SER A 101 9.10 9.60 -2.39
N GLN A 102 8.70 10.59 -1.59
CA GLN A 102 9.56 11.72 -1.24
C GLN A 102 10.68 11.32 -0.28
N ILE A 103 10.39 10.45 0.69
CA ILE A 103 11.39 9.91 1.62
C ILE A 103 12.42 9.06 0.86
N ASN A 104 11.96 8.17 -0.03
CA ASN A 104 12.83 7.34 -0.86
C ASN A 104 13.68 8.21 -1.80
N GLY A 105 13.11 9.26 -2.42
CA GLY A 105 13.87 10.20 -3.24
C GLY A 105 14.97 10.94 -2.45
N ARG A 106 14.70 11.31 -1.20
CA ARG A 106 15.72 11.89 -0.30
C ARG A 106 16.76 10.86 0.15
N ALA A 107 16.34 9.63 0.43
CA ALA A 107 17.24 8.54 0.84
C ALA A 107 18.18 8.10 -0.29
N GLU A 108 17.67 8.01 -1.53
CA GLU A 108 18.46 7.72 -2.73
C GLU A 108 19.44 8.86 -3.04
N ALA A 109 19.03 10.13 -2.94
CA ALA A 109 19.94 11.26 -3.11
C ALA A 109 21.07 11.30 -2.06
N GLY A 110 20.80 10.85 -0.83
CA GLY A 110 21.81 10.68 0.22
C GLY A 110 22.80 9.55 -0.09
N LYS A 111 22.30 8.39 -0.56
CA LYS A 111 23.14 7.24 -0.94
C LYS A 111 24.01 7.51 -2.17
N ALA A 112 23.50 8.23 -3.17
CA ALA A 112 24.27 8.60 -4.37
C ALA A 112 25.50 9.49 -4.04
N ARG A 113 25.37 10.38 -3.06
CA ARG A 113 26.51 11.20 -2.59
C ARG A 113 27.57 10.38 -1.84
N ALA A 114 27.17 9.33 -1.13
CA ALA A 114 28.10 8.46 -0.40
C ALA A 114 28.90 7.53 -1.33
N HIS A 115 28.32 7.07 -2.44
CA HIS A 115 28.99 6.15 -3.36
C HIS A 115 30.06 6.83 -4.26
N SER A 116 30.02 8.15 -4.43
CA SER A 116 31.00 8.89 -5.24
C SER A 116 32.23 9.36 -4.44
N ALA A 117 32.25 9.18 -3.12
CA ALA A 117 33.37 9.58 -2.27
C ALA A 117 34.40 8.46 -2.01
N ALA A 118 34.12 7.23 -2.46
CA ALA A 118 34.96 6.05 -2.23
C ALA A 118 35.82 5.63 -3.44
N VAL A 119 35.84 6.42 -4.52
CA VAL A 119 36.73 6.23 -5.67
C VAL A 119 37.80 7.32 -5.64
N ARG A 120 38.85 7.09 -4.86
CA ARG A 120 40.12 7.83 -4.95
C ARG A 120 41.28 6.91 -4.64
#